data_AF-A0A1F6YRD7-F1
#
_entry.id   AF-A0A1F6YRD7-F1
#
_cell.length_a   1.000
_cell.length_b   1.000
_cell.length_c   1.000
_cell.angle_alpha   90.00
_cell.angle_beta   90.00
_cell.angle_gamma   90.00
#
_symmetry.space_group_name_H-M   'P 1'
#
loop_
_entity.id
_entity.type
_entity.pdbx_description
1 polymer ?
#
loop_
_entity_poly.entity_id
_entity_poly.type
_entity_poly.pdbx_seq_one_letter_code
_entity_poly.pdbx_strand_id
1 'polypeptide(L)' 'MIRRLPVFKGYTVDLRLQEFRKVPLNDLPEFVPLLSDKGARLFNEFRQTEEGRKEIAYVLGRRLDDY' A
#
# COMPACT_ATOMS: atom_id res chain seq x y z
N MET A 1 0.46 20.24 3.11
CA MET A 1 0.51 19.56 1.78
C MET A 1 -0.15 18.20 1.94
N ILE A 2 -1.19 17.89 1.17
CA ILE A 2 -1.87 16.59 1.26
C ILE A 2 -1.09 15.60 0.39
N ARG A 3 -0.56 14.53 1.00
CA ARG A 3 0.12 13.44 0.27
C ARG A 3 -0.93 12.55 -0.42
N ARG A 4 -0.72 12.26 -1.69
CA ARG A 4 -1.49 11.25 -2.41
C ARG A 4 -0.92 9.86 -2.10
N LEU A 5 -1.76 8.96 -1.59
CA LEU A 5 -1.39 7.56 -1.36
C LEU A 5 -1.27 6.82 -2.71
N PRO A 6 -0.36 5.83 -2.82
CA PRO A 6 -0.24 5.02 -4.02
C PRO A 6 -1.47 4.12 -4.20
N VAL A 7 -1.76 3.80 -5.46
CA VAL A 7 -2.83 2.86 -5.83
C VAL A 7 -2.19 1.64 -6.49
N PHE A 8 -2.56 0.46 -6.03
CA PHE A 8 -2.07 -0.82 -6.54
C PHE A 8 -3.23 -1.80 -6.73
N LYS A 9 -3.41 -2.31 -7.95
CA LYS A 9 -4.52 -3.23 -8.32
C LYS A 9 -5.92 -2.71 -7.90
N GLY A 10 -6.11 -1.40 -7.94
CA GLY A 10 -7.37 -0.75 -7.55
C GLY A 10 -7.55 -0.56 -6.04
N TYR A 11 -6.55 -0.90 -5.22
CA TYR A 11 -6.49 -0.57 -3.80
C TYR A 11 -5.60 0.64 -3.56
N THR A 12 -6.07 1.61 -2.79
CA THR A 12 -5.22 2.60 -2.15
C THR A 12 -4.42 1.90 -1.03
N VAL A 13 -3.10 2.04 -1.06
CA VAL A 13 -2.23 1.41 -0.06
C VAL A 13 -1.89 2.42 1.04
N ASP A 14 -2.21 2.11 2.30
CA ASP A 14 -1.74 2.89 3.45
C ASP A 14 -0.94 1.99 4.39
N LEU A 15 0.38 1.97 4.18
CA LEU A 15 1.28 1.14 4.97
C LEU A 15 1.36 1.59 6.45
N ARG A 16 0.95 2.82 6.78
CA ARG A 16 0.92 3.30 8.18
C ARG A 16 -0.24 2.67 8.96
N LEU A 17 -1.38 2.48 8.29
CA LEU A 17 -2.52 1.75 8.85
C LEU A 17 -2.43 0.24 8.61
N GLN A 18 -1.42 -0.20 7.87
CA GLN A 18 -1.21 -1.59 7.52
C GLN A 18 -2.39 -2.20 6.75
N GLU A 19 -2.97 -1.44 5.81
CA GLU A 19 -4.17 -1.86 5.08
C GLU A 19 -4.14 -1.48 3.60
N PHE A 20 -4.76 -2.34 2.78
CA PHE A 20 -5.19 -2.03 1.42
C PHE A 20 -6.67 -1.65 1.44
N ARG A 21 -7.03 -0.53 0.81
CA ARG A 21 -8.39 0.02 0.84
C ARG A 21 -8.93 0.24 -0.55
N LYS A 22 -10.14 -0.23 -0.81
CA LYS A 22 -10.84 -0.02 -2.08
C LYS A 22 -12.23 0.50 -1.78
N VAL A 23 -12.54 1.69 -2.29
CA VAL A 23 -13.83 2.35 -2.11
C VAL A 23 -14.52 2.43 -3.46
N PRO A 24 -15.27 1.40 -3.87
CA PRO A 24 -16.08 1.43 -5.09
C PRO A 24 -17.24 2.42 -4.95
N LEU A 25 -17.75 2.94 -6.07
CA LEU A 25 -18.80 3.97 -6.08
C LEU A 25 -20.16 3.47 -5.59
N ASN A 26 -20.49 2.21 -5.87
CA ASN A 26 -21.84 1.63 -5.66
C ASN A 26 -21.81 0.38 -4.77
N ASP A 27 -20.73 0.17 -4.02
CA ASP A 27 -20.56 -1.03 -3.19
C ASP A 27 -19.86 -0.66 -1.87
N LEU A 28 -19.86 -1.57 -0.90
CA LEU A 28 -19.24 -1.35 0.38
C LEU A 28 -17.72 -1.23 0.24
N PRO A 29 -17.07 -0.36 1.04
CA PRO A 29 -15.62 -0.29 1.08
C PRO A 29 -15.01 -1.64 1.49
N GLU A 30 -13.99 -2.05 0.75
CA GLU A 30 -13.19 -3.22 1.06
C GLU A 30 -11.91 -2.80 1.77
N PHE A 31 -11.63 -3.44 2.90
CA PHE A 31 -10.40 -3.28 3.67
C PHE A 31 -9.71 -4.63 3.76
N VAL A 32 -8.46 -4.70 3.31
CA VAL A 32 -7.63 -5.91 3.39
C VAL A 32 -6.44 -5.62 4.30
N PRO A 33 -6.42 -6.16 5.53
CA PRO A 33 -5.27 -6.04 6.42
C PRO A 33 -4.01 -6.67 5.80
N LEU A 34 -2.87 -6.02 5.95
CA LEU A 34 -1.58 -6.49 5.43
C LEU A 34 -1.19 -7.88 5.92
N LEU A 35 -1.55 -8.21 7.17
CA LEU A 35 -1.23 -9.49 7.80
C LEU A 35 -2.22 -10.62 7.46
N SER A 36 -3.29 -10.35 6.73
CA SER A 36 -4.16 -11.41 6.19
C SER A 36 -3.46 -12.14 5.05
N ASP A 37 -3.88 -13.38 4.75
CA ASP A 37 -3.32 -14.15 3.62
C ASP A 37 -3.40 -13.38 2.29
N LYS A 38 -4.52 -12.68 2.06
CA LYS A 38 -4.70 -11.82 0.89
C LYS A 38 -3.79 -10.61 0.93
N GLY A 39 -3.70 -9.93 2.07
CA GLY A 39 -2.85 -8.75 2.25
C GLY A 39 -1.36 -9.06 2.07
N ALA A 40 -0.90 -10.19 2.61
CA ALA A 40 0.49 -10.63 2.50
C ALA A 40 0.89 -10.90 1.04
N ARG A 41 -0.02 -11.50 0.26
CA ARG A 41 0.17 -11.68 -1.20
C ARG A 41 0.22 -10.34 -1.91
N LEU A 42 -0.75 -9.46 -1.68
CA LEU A 42 -0.78 -8.11 -2.27
C LEU A 42 0.48 -7.31 -1.94
N PHE A 43 0.97 -7.37 -0.71
CA PHE A 43 2.17 -6.68 -0.29
C PHE A 43 3.44 -7.23 -0.92
N ASN A 44 3.55 -8.56 -1.03
CA ASN A 44 4.68 -9.19 -1.69
C ASN A 44 4.80 -8.80 -3.15
N GLU A 45 3.68 -8.57 -3.83
CA GLU A 45 3.67 -8.04 -5.19
C GLU A 45 3.94 -6.53 -5.21
N PHE A 46 3.29 -5.76 -4.33
CA PHE A 46 3.44 -4.30 -4.26
C PHE A 46 4.89 -3.88 -3.99
N ARG A 47 5.59 -4.56 -3.08
CA ARG A 47 7.00 -4.24 -2.75
C ARG A 47 7.98 -4.43 -3.90
N GLN A 48 7.58 -5.11 -4.98
CA GLN A 48 8.40 -5.27 -6.18
C GLN A 48 8.26 -4.07 -7.14
N THR A 49 7.22 -3.24 -6.99
CA THR A 49 7.03 -2.06 -7.84
C THR A 49 7.92 -0.89 -7.38
N GLU A 50 8.13 0.08 -8.26
CA GLU A 50 8.86 1.30 -7.88
C GLU A 50 8.11 2.10 -6.81
N GLU A 51 6.79 2.24 -6.94
CA GLU A 51 5.94 2.91 -5.96
C GLU A 51 5.95 2.21 -4.61
N GLY A 52 5.93 0.88 -4.59
CA GLY A 52 5.99 0.12 -3.34
C GLY A 52 7.30 0.28 -2.61
N ARG A 53 8.43 0.26 -3.34
CA ARG A 53 9.75 0.55 -2.76
C ARG A 53 9.83 1.96 -2.18
N LYS A 54 9.30 2.97 -2.89
CA LYS A 54 9.22 4.36 -2.41
C LYS A 54 8.34 4.51 -1.17
N GLU A 55 7.18 3.85 -1.15
CA GLU A 55 6.26 3.90 -0.02
C GLU A 55 6.88 3.23 1.23
N ILE A 56 7.52 2.08 1.06
CA ILE A 56 8.21 1.37 2.13
C ILE A 56 9.38 2.19 2.68
N ALA A 57 10.24 2.73 1.81
CA ALA A 57 11.35 3.58 2.22
C ALA A 57 10.85 4.78 3.04
N TYR A 58 9.78 5.43 2.57
CA TYR A 58 9.15 6.53 3.30
C TYR A 58 8.66 6.12 4.70
N VAL A 59 7.90 5.03 4.81
CA VAL A 59 7.33 4.61 6.11
C VAL A 59 8.40 4.15 7.08
N LEU A 60 9.47 3.52 6.58
CA LEU A 60 10.61 3.11 7.40
C LEU A 60 11.57 4.26 7.74
N GLY A 61 11.32 5.48 7.24
CA GLY A 61 12.21 6.63 7.44
C GLY A 61 13.59 6.45 6.81
N ARG A 62 13.73 5.54 5.82
CA ARG A 62 14.98 5.29 5.11
C ARG A 62 15.08 6.14 3.86
N ARG A 63 16.29 6.57 3.50
CA ARG A 63 16.51 7.21 2.20
C ARG A 63 16.42 6.15 1.11
N LEU A 64 15.85 6.53 -0.03
CA LEU A 64 15.76 5.65 -1.22
C LEU A 64 17.14 5.19 -1.72
N ASP A 65 18.20 5.89 -1.30
CA ASP A 65 19.60 5.70 -1.66
C ASP A 65 20.25 4.50 -0.94
N ASP A 66 19.53 3.83 -0.01
CA ASP A 66 20.05 2.71 0.81
C ASP A 66 19.88 1.32 0.16
N TYR A 67 19.46 1.22 -1.12
CA TYR A 67 19.20 -0.03 -1.84
C TYR A 67 19.80 -0.07 -3.26
#